data_AF-A0A0C3QWP6-F1
#
_entry.id   AF-A0A0C3QWP6-F1
#
_cell.length_a   1.000
_cell.length_b   1.000
_cell.length_c   1.000
_cell.angle_alpha   90.00
_cell.angle_beta   90.00
_cell.angle_gamma   90.00
#
_symmetry.space_group_name_H-M   'P 1'
#
loop_
_entity.id
_entity.type
_entity.pdbx_description
1 polymer ?
#
loop_
_entity_poly.entity_id
_entity_poly.type
_entity_poly.pdbx_seq_one_letter_code
_entity_poly.pdbx_strand_id
1 'polypeptide(L)'
;ERQTLDGSRVPWPVLDHTSNPITPNDIQDLLLSPVHSMDLSMKKRIREALRLYHPDRFEKLVIERIASDNERSRVRERAGMVVRSLNALLER
;
A
#
# COMPACT_ATOMS: atom_id res chain seq x y z
N GLU A 1 -25.57 -8.06 3.96
CA GLU A 1 -24.44 -9.01 3.92
C GLU A 1 -23.12 -8.25 3.97
N ARG A 2 -22.18 -8.62 4.85
CA ARG A 2 -20.84 -8.00 4.86
C ARG A 2 -20.06 -8.55 3.67
N GLN A 3 -19.82 -7.73 2.64
CA GLN A 3 -19.03 -8.15 1.48
C GLN A 3 -17.61 -8.53 1.92
N THR A 4 -17.25 -9.80 1.73
CA THR A 4 -15.90 -10.31 1.90
C THR A 4 -14.97 -9.63 0.90
N LEU A 5 -13.87 -9.04 1.40
CA LEU A 5 -12.79 -8.54 0.56
C LEU A 5 -11.83 -9.67 0.25
N ASP A 6 -11.58 -9.91 -1.05
CA ASP A 6 -10.49 -10.75 -1.51
C ASP A 6 -9.17 -9.98 -1.38
N GLY A 7 -8.12 -10.60 -0.82
CA GLY A 7 -6.83 -9.93 -0.60
C GLY A 7 -6.19 -9.40 -1.88
N SER A 8 -6.56 -9.94 -3.05
CA SER A 8 -6.06 -9.52 -4.37
C SER A 8 -6.72 -8.23 -4.88
N ARG A 9 -7.86 -7.83 -4.30
CA ARG A 9 -8.58 -6.58 -4.64
C ARG A 9 -8.10 -5.38 -3.84
N VAL A 10 -7.14 -5.57 -2.95
CA VAL A 10 -6.56 -4.50 -2.16
C VAL A 10 -5.77 -3.59 -3.11
N PRO A 11 -6.11 -2.30 -3.21
CA PRO A 11 -5.36 -1.38 -4.05
C PRO A 11 -4.00 -1.17 -3.39
N TRP A 12 -2.93 -1.67 -3.99
CA TRP A 12 -1.56 -1.43 -3.54
C TRP A 12 -0.98 -0.21 -4.27
N PRO A 13 -0.06 0.56 -3.64
CA PRO A 13 0.55 1.72 -4.28
C PRO A 13 1.72 1.29 -5.18
N VAL A 14 1.50 0.25 -6.00
CA VAL A 14 2.43 -0.28 -6.99
C VAL A 14 1.67 -0.54 -8.29
N LEU A 15 2.35 -0.38 -9.43
CA LEU A 15 1.77 -0.67 -10.75
C LEU A 15 1.45 -2.15 -10.91
N ASP A 16 2.34 -3.01 -10.40
CA ASP A 16 2.17 -4.45 -10.46
C ASP A 16 1.74 -5.02 -9.09
N HIS A 17 0.45 -5.34 -8.98
CA HIS A 17 -0.13 -5.95 -7.78
C HIS A 17 0.27 -7.43 -7.61
N THR A 18 1.04 -8.01 -8.52
CA THR A 18 1.60 -9.37 -8.38
C THR A 18 3.03 -9.37 -7.86
N SER A 19 3.71 -8.21 -7.93
CA SER A 19 5.09 -8.04 -7.51
C SER A 19 5.23 -8.30 -6.00
N ASN A 20 6.02 -9.31 -5.69
CA ASN A 20 6.40 -9.71 -4.34
C ASN A 20 7.88 -10.13 -4.36
N PRO A 21 8.78 -9.41 -3.69
CA PRO A 21 8.52 -8.33 -2.72
C PRO A 21 8.18 -6.97 -3.36
N ILE A 22 7.37 -6.16 -2.67
CA ILE A 22 7.17 -4.75 -3.03
C ILE A 22 8.45 -3.97 -2.69
N THR A 23 9.03 -3.31 -3.68
CA THR A 23 10.24 -2.49 -3.49
C THR A 23 9.93 -0.99 -3.45
N PRO A 24 10.82 -0.16 -2.87
CA PRO A 24 10.71 1.29 -2.94
C PRO A 24 10.73 1.84 -4.37
N ASN A 25 11.34 1.10 -5.31
CA ASN A 25 11.38 1.48 -6.72
C ASN A 25 10.01 1.28 -7.37
N ASP A 26 9.30 0.18 -7.10
CA ASP A 26 7.93 -0.05 -7.62
C ASP A 26 6.95 1.05 -7.18
N ILE A 27 7.10 1.50 -5.93
CA ILE A 27 6.29 2.57 -5.35
C ILE A 27 6.67 3.93 -5.96
N GLN A 28 7.96 4.16 -6.19
CA GLN A 28 8.44 5.35 -6.91
C GLN A 28 7.92 5.39 -8.34
N ASP A 29 7.93 4.28 -9.08
CA ASP A 29 7.44 4.23 -10.46
C ASP A 29 5.97 4.70 -10.57
N LEU A 30 5.14 4.32 -9.59
CA LEU A 30 3.76 4.81 -9.51
C LEU A 30 3.67 6.27 -9.01
N LEU A 31 4.35 6.58 -7.89
CA LEU A 31 4.24 7.89 -7.22
C LEU A 31 4.96 9.03 -7.95
N LEU A 32 6.01 8.73 -8.72
CA LEU A 32 6.83 9.67 -9.48
C LEU A 32 6.43 9.77 -10.94
N SER A 33 5.46 8.97 -11.40
CA SER A 33 4.96 9.08 -12.75
C SER A 33 4.53 10.54 -13.03
N PRO A 34 5.10 11.20 -14.06
CA PRO A 34 4.92 12.64 -14.31
C PRO A 34 3.48 13.02 -14.68
N VAL A 35 2.63 12.03 -14.98
CA VAL A 35 1.20 12.19 -15.28
C VAL A 35 0.35 12.24 -14.01
N HIS A 36 0.90 11.83 -12.86
CA HIS A 36 0.21 11.83 -11.59
C HIS A 36 0.51 13.15 -10.86
N SER A 37 -0.53 13.96 -10.62
CA SER A 37 -0.54 15.10 -9.68
C SER A 37 0.56 16.17 -9.81
N MET A 38 0.68 16.88 -10.94
CA MET A 38 1.63 18.00 -11.13
C MET A 38 1.69 19.01 -9.96
N ASP A 39 0.62 19.15 -9.19
CA ASP A 39 0.48 20.08 -8.05
C ASP A 39 0.98 19.55 -6.68
N LEU A 40 1.27 18.25 -6.54
CA LEU A 40 1.61 17.63 -5.24
C LEU A 40 3.06 17.16 -5.20
N SER A 41 3.82 17.68 -4.23
CA SER A 41 5.19 17.24 -3.97
C SER A 41 5.24 15.76 -3.59
N MET A 42 6.31 15.08 -4.03
CA MET A 42 6.61 13.68 -3.74
C MET A 42 6.39 13.33 -2.26
N LYS A 43 6.94 14.16 -1.35
CA LYS A 43 6.82 14.00 0.10
C LYS A 43 5.38 14.04 0.61
N LYS A 44 4.50 14.84 -0.01
CA LYS A 44 3.08 14.90 0.36
C LYS A 44 2.35 13.63 -0.07
N ARG A 45 2.63 13.12 -1.27
CA ARG A 45 2.03 11.86 -1.76
C ARG A 45 2.45 10.66 -0.91
N ILE A 46 3.74 10.58 -0.55
CA ILE A 46 4.25 9.53 0.34
C ILE A 46 3.55 9.58 1.70
N ARG A 47 3.37 10.76 2.29
CA ARG A 47 2.64 10.89 3.57
C ARG A 47 1.17 10.46 3.47
N GLU A 48 0.49 10.83 2.40
CA GLU A 48 -0.90 10.40 2.19
C GLU A 48 -1.00 8.87 2.03
N ALA A 49 -0.08 8.27 1.27
CA ALA A 49 0.03 6.82 1.17
C ALA A 49 0.31 6.18 2.54
N LEU A 50 1.28 6.67 3.31
CA LEU A 50 1.55 6.18 4.67
C LEU A 50 0.33 6.26 5.59
N ARG A 51 -0.47 7.32 5.47
CA ARG A 51 -1.71 7.49 6.25
C ARG A 51 -2.79 6.48 5.84
N LEU A 52 -2.83 6.05 4.58
CA LEU A 52 -3.77 5.04 4.07
C LEU A 52 -3.33 3.62 4.43
N TYR A 53 -2.05 3.30 4.26
CA TYR A 53 -1.46 1.98 4.53
C TYR A 53 -0.96 1.82 5.98
N HIS A 54 -1.22 2.79 6.86
CA HIS A 54 -0.86 2.70 8.27
C HIS A 54 -1.48 1.43 8.89
N PRO A 55 -0.70 0.60 9.61
CA PRO A 55 -1.16 -0.70 10.10
C PRO A 55 -2.48 -0.62 10.86
N ASP A 56 -2.66 0.35 11.77
CA ASP A 56 -3.93 0.49 12.53
C ASP A 56 -5.16 0.74 11.64
N ARG A 57 -5.02 1.61 10.63
CA ARG A 57 -6.14 1.95 9.74
C ARG A 57 -6.39 0.83 8.74
N PHE A 58 -5.32 0.28 8.18
CA PHE A 58 -5.38 -0.79 7.20
C PHE A 58 -5.92 -2.09 7.80
N GLU A 59 -5.61 -2.36 9.08
CA GLU A 59 -6.16 -3.50 9.81
C GLU A 59 -7.69 -3.43 9.88
N LYS A 60 -8.23 -2.29 10.34
CA LYS A 60 -9.68 -2.08 10.47
C LYS A 60 -10.41 -2.01 9.13
N LEU A 61 -9.80 -1.37 8.12
CA LEU A 61 -10.47 -1.12 6.84
C LEU A 61 -10.37 -2.29 5.86
N VAL A 62 -9.30 -3.08 5.93
CA VAL A 62 -8.97 -4.10 4.93
C VAL A 62 -8.86 -5.47 5.58
N ILE A 63 -7.98 -5.64 6.57
CA ILE A 63 -7.68 -6.96 7.16
C ILE A 63 -8.91 -7.58 7.83
N GLU A 64 -9.67 -6.81 8.62
CA GLU A 64 -10.89 -7.30 9.29
C GLU A 64 -11.98 -7.73 8.29
N ARG A 65 -11.93 -7.22 7.05
CA ARG A 65 -12.90 -7.54 5.98
C ARG A 65 -12.50 -8.74 5.12
N ILE A 66 -11.26 -9.22 5.24
CA ILE A 66 -10.80 -10.44 4.57
C ILE A 66 -11.34 -11.64 5.36
N ALA A 67 -11.92 -12.64 4.70
CA ALA A 67 -12.49 -13.80 5.38
C ALA A 67 -11.42 -14.79 5.86
N SER A 68 -10.37 -15.02 5.06
CA SER A 68 -9.35 -16.02 5.36
C SER A 68 -8.21 -15.45 6.21
N ASP A 69 -7.92 -16.08 7.35
CA ASP A 69 -6.82 -15.64 8.23
C ASP A 69 -5.44 -15.73 7.55
N ASN A 70 -5.25 -16.75 6.71
CA ASN A 70 -4.03 -16.89 5.90
C ASN A 70 -3.83 -15.72 4.92
N GLU A 71 -4.92 -15.24 4.30
CA GLU A 71 -4.86 -14.06 3.43
C GLU A 71 -4.63 -12.78 4.24
N ARG A 72 -5.26 -12.65 5.42
CA ARG A 72 -5.00 -11.54 6.35
C ARG A 72 -3.52 -11.42 6.67
N SER A 73 -2.85 -12.53 6.98
CA SER A 73 -1.43 -12.55 7.27
C SER A 73 -0.59 -12.09 6.08
N ARG A 74 -0.85 -12.63 4.87
CA ARG A 74 -0.16 -12.22 3.63
C ARG A 74 -0.36 -10.73 3.32
N VAL A 75 -1.59 -10.23 3.44
CA VAL A 75 -1.92 -8.83 3.19
C VAL A 75 -1.28 -7.92 4.24
N ARG A 76 -1.23 -8.34 5.51
CA ARG A 76 -0.53 -7.60 6.58
C ARG A 76 0.97 -7.51 6.33
N GLU A 77 1.61 -8.61 5.96
CA GLU A 77 3.03 -8.65 5.60
C GLU A 77 3.33 -7.69 4.45
N ARG A 78 2.50 -7.75 3.40
CA ARG A 78 2.63 -6.90 2.22
C ARG A 78 2.42 -5.42 2.53
N ALA A 79 1.46 -5.07 3.38
CA ALA A 79 1.28 -3.70 3.88
C ALA A 79 2.50 -3.22 4.67
N GLY A 80 3.11 -4.09 5.48
CA GLY A 80 4.37 -3.80 6.15
C GLY A 80 5.51 -3.47 5.19
N MET A 81 5.63 -4.20 4.07
CA MET A 81 6.62 -3.90 3.02
C MET A 81 6.38 -2.54 2.38
N VAL A 82 5.12 -2.20 2.09
CA VAL A 82 4.73 -0.89 1.54
C VAL A 82 5.10 0.24 2.50
N VAL A 83 4.77 0.11 3.78
CA VAL A 83 5.08 1.13 4.80
C VAL A 83 6.59 1.31 4.97
N ARG A 84 7.36 0.22 5.00
CA ARG A 84 8.83 0.28 5.06
C ARG A 84 9.41 0.98 3.83
N SER A 85 8.90 0.62 2.66
CA SER A 85 9.34 1.21 1.40
C SER A 85 9.01 2.70 1.33
N LEU A 86 7.80 3.11 1.73
CA LEU A 86 7.39 4.52 1.80
C LEU A 86 8.23 5.33 2.79
N ASN A 87 8.58 4.77 3.96
CA ASN A 87 9.47 5.44 4.92
C ASN A 87 10.88 5.59 4.34
N ALA A 88 11.43 4.55 3.70
CA ALA A 88 12.72 4.61 3.04
C ALA A 88 12.76 5.69 1.93
N LEU A 89 11.65 5.95 1.24
CA LEU A 89 11.54 7.05 0.27
C LEU A 89 11.44 8.44 0.91
N LEU A 90 11.01 8.51 2.17
CA LEU A 90 10.89 9.76 2.93
C LEU A 90 12.21 10.15 3.59
N GLU A 91 13.06 9.16 3.88
CA GLU A 91 14.39 9.31 4.46
C GLU A 91 15.51 9.58 3.42
N ARG A 92 15.22 9.34 2.13
CA ARG A 92 16.10 9.69 1.00
C ARG A 92 15.91 11.15 0.59
#